data_AF-A0A453IQC3-F1
#
_entry.id   AF-A0A453IQC3-F1
#
_cell.length_a   1.000
_cell.length_b   1.000
_cell.length_c   1.000
_cell.angle_alpha   90.00
_cell.angle_beta   90.00
_cell.angle_gamma   90.00
#
_symmetry.space_group_name_H-M   'P 1'
#
loop_
_entity.id
_entity.type
_entity.pdbx_description
1 polymer ?
#
loop_
_entity_poly.entity_id
_entity_poly.type
_entity_poly.pdbx_seq_one_letter_code
_entity_poly.pdbx_strand_id
1 'polypeptide(L)'
;MSGKSTVACALSRELHYRGHHTYVLDGDNLRHGLNRDLSFKAEDRTENIRRVGEVAKLFADAGTICIASLISPYRRDRDACRALLPDSRFIEVFMDLPLELCEARDPKGLYKLARTGKIKGMDCL
;
A
#
# COMPACT_ATOMS: atom_id res chain seq x y z
N MET A 1 -4.47 -7.58 -8.15
CA MET A 1 -4.84 -6.16 -8.02
C MET A 1 -6.13 -6.09 -7.22
N SER A 2 -6.03 -6.08 -5.90
CA SER A 2 -7.17 -6.29 -5.00
C SER A 2 -8.05 -5.04 -4.82
N GLY A 3 -8.00 -4.04 -5.72
CA GLY A 3 -8.81 -2.82 -5.63
C GLY A 3 -8.43 -1.80 -4.54
N LYS A 4 -7.24 -1.92 -3.89
CA LYS A 4 -6.80 -1.02 -2.81
C LYS A 4 -6.80 0.45 -3.24
N SER A 5 -6.20 0.77 -4.39
CA SER A 5 -6.14 2.15 -4.89
C SER A 5 -7.54 2.70 -5.19
N THR A 6 -8.46 1.87 -5.70
CA THR A 6 -9.86 2.27 -5.94
C THR A 6 -10.56 2.64 -4.64
N VAL A 7 -10.43 1.79 -3.61
CA VAL A 7 -11.01 2.06 -2.28
C VAL A 7 -10.37 3.28 -1.63
N ALA A 8 -9.03 3.42 -1.71
CA ALA A 8 -8.30 4.54 -1.16
C ALA A 8 -8.74 5.88 -1.80
N CYS A 9 -8.89 5.93 -3.13
CA CYS A 9 -9.40 7.11 -3.83
C CYS A 9 -10.85 7.43 -3.43
N ALA A 10 -11.72 6.42 -3.36
CA ALA A 10 -13.12 6.61 -2.96
C ALA A 10 -13.23 7.12 -1.51
N LEU A 11 -12.48 6.52 -0.59
CA LEU A 11 -12.41 6.94 0.81
C LEU A 11 -11.86 8.36 0.95
N SER A 12 -10.77 8.68 0.25
CA SER A 12 -10.19 10.02 0.26
C SER A 12 -11.20 11.07 -0.20
N ARG A 13 -11.93 10.80 -1.28
CA ARG A 13 -12.98 11.68 -1.79
C ARG A 13 -14.12 11.87 -0.80
N GLU A 14 -14.59 10.79 -0.18
CA GLU A 14 -15.67 10.86 0.81
C GLU A 14 -15.27 11.65 2.05
N LEU A 15 -14.06 11.42 2.57
CA LEU A 15 -13.52 12.18 3.71
C LEU A 15 -13.34 13.67 3.37
N HIS A 16 -12.90 13.97 2.14
CA HIS A 16 -12.80 15.35 1.68
C HIS A 16 -14.15 16.05 1.67
N TYR A 17 -15.22 15.40 1.18
CA TYR A 17 -16.58 15.95 1.24
C TYR A 17 -17.09 16.21 2.67
N ARG A 18 -16.55 15.49 3.65
CA ARG A 18 -16.83 15.69 5.07
C ARG A 18 -15.93 16.75 5.73
N GLY A 19 -15.10 17.44 4.95
CA GLY A 19 -14.21 18.49 5.45
C GLY A 19 -12.91 17.98 6.07
N HIS A 20 -12.52 16.73 5.83
CA HIS A 20 -11.25 16.19 6.32
C HIS A 20 -10.14 16.30 5.26
N HIS A 21 -8.94 16.66 5.72
CA HIS A 21 -7.73 16.62 4.90
C HIS A 21 -7.16 15.20 4.85
N THR A 22 -6.95 14.70 3.64
CA THR A 22 -6.45 13.35 3.37
C THR A 22 -5.23 13.39 2.45
N TYR A 23 -4.40 12.36 2.52
CA TYR A 23 -3.35 12.11 1.54
C TYR A 23 -3.23 10.62 1.24
N VAL A 24 -3.14 10.24 -0.04
CA VAL A 24 -3.05 8.84 -0.46
C VAL A 24 -1.60 8.49 -0.79
N LEU A 25 -1.00 7.60 -0.01
CA LEU A 25 0.29 6.98 -0.28
C LEU A 25 0.06 5.69 -1.08
N ASP A 26 0.05 5.81 -2.41
CA ASP A 26 -0.08 4.68 -3.33
C ASP A 26 1.30 4.15 -3.76
N GLY A 27 1.40 2.83 -3.87
CA GLY A 27 2.64 2.15 -4.24
C GLY A 27 3.24 2.61 -5.56
N ASP A 28 2.44 3.02 -6.55
CA ASP A 28 2.97 3.53 -7.82
C ASP A 28 3.62 4.90 -7.64
N ASN A 29 2.95 5.81 -6.93
CA ASN A 29 3.43 7.18 -6.68
C ASN A 29 4.77 7.15 -5.92
N LEU A 30 4.86 6.26 -4.93
CA LEU A 30 6.06 6.11 -4.11
C LEU A 30 7.23 5.54 -4.92
N ARG A 31 6.98 4.59 -5.83
CA ARG A 31 8.02 3.96 -6.66
C ARG A 31 8.57 4.87 -7.75
N HIS A 32 7.89 5.96 -8.11
CA HIS A 32 8.45 6.98 -9.00
C HIS A 32 9.36 7.98 -8.27
N GLY A 33 9.26 8.08 -6.95
CA GLY A 33 9.98 9.06 -6.12
C GLY A 33 10.71 8.42 -4.95
N LEU A 34 10.08 8.46 -3.77
CA LEU A 34 10.67 8.06 -2.48
C LEU A 34 11.31 6.66 -2.49
N ASN A 35 10.72 5.73 -3.24
CA ASN A 35 11.08 4.31 -3.26
C ASN A 35 11.56 3.85 -4.64
N ARG A 36 12.07 4.78 -5.47
CA ARG A 36 12.54 4.47 -6.84
C ARG A 36 13.75 3.54 -6.90
N ASP A 37 14.52 3.49 -5.82
CA ASP A 37 15.69 2.64 -5.63
C ASP A 37 15.34 1.21 -5.21
N LEU A 38 14.10 0.95 -4.80
CA LEU A 38 13.67 -0.33 -4.27
C LEU A 38 13.09 -1.24 -5.37
N SER A 39 13.58 -2.48 -5.42
CA SER A 39 13.08 -3.50 -6.34
C SER A 39 11.85 -4.23 -5.77
N PHE A 40 11.68 -5.51 -6.15
CA PHE A 40 10.59 -6.39 -5.68
C PHE A 40 11.07 -7.53 -4.78
N LYS A 41 12.35 -7.50 -4.36
CA LYS A 41 12.92 -8.44 -3.39
C LYS A 41 12.25 -8.30 -2.02
N ALA A 42 12.33 -9.35 -1.19
CA ALA A 42 11.68 -9.36 0.12
C ALA A 42 12.20 -8.26 1.06
N GLU A 43 13.51 -7.99 1.02
CA GLU A 43 14.15 -6.93 1.80
C GLU A 43 13.68 -5.55 1.34
N ASP A 44 13.61 -5.32 0.03
CA ASP A 44 13.14 -4.07 -0.57
C ASP A 44 11.65 -3.84 -0.29
N ARG A 45 10.84 -4.91 -0.19
CA ARG A 45 9.44 -4.82 0.26
C ARG A 45 9.36 -4.38 1.72
N THR A 46 10.20 -4.96 2.58
CA THR A 46 10.28 -4.57 3.99
C THR A 46 10.65 -3.09 4.12
N GLU A 47 11.68 -2.64 3.40
CA GLU A 47 12.12 -1.23 3.41
C GLU A 47 11.07 -0.29 2.82
N ASN A 48 10.36 -0.70 1.76
CA ASN A 48 9.25 0.06 1.20
C ASN A 48 8.15 0.30 2.24
N ILE A 49 7.76 -0.73 3.01
CA ILE A 49 6.76 -0.58 4.08
C ILE A 49 7.29 0.29 5.22
N ARG A 50 8.55 0.12 5.62
CA ARG A 50 9.20 0.95 6.66
C ARG A 50 9.19 2.43 6.29
N ARG A 51 9.65 2.80 5.09
CA ARG A 51 9.66 4.20 4.60
C ARG A 51 8.25 4.80 4.58
N VAL A 52 7.27 4.04 4.12
CA VAL A 52 5.88 4.51 4.05
C VAL A 52 5.27 4.66 5.43
N GLY A 53 5.59 3.78 6.37
CA GLY A 53 5.18 3.91 7.78
C GLY A 53 5.68 5.22 8.40
N GLU A 54 6.95 5.56 8.21
CA GLU A 54 7.52 6.82 8.72
C GLU A 54 6.88 8.06 8.06
N VAL A 55 6.64 8.03 6.75
CA VAL A 55 5.97 9.14 6.06
C VAL A 55 4.51 9.27 6.52
N ALA A 56 3.80 8.16 6.66
CA ALA A 56 2.43 8.15 7.18
C ALA A 56 2.34 8.73 8.59
N LYS A 57 3.35 8.43 9.44
CA LYS A 57 3.48 9.03 10.77
C LYS A 57 3.64 10.55 10.70
N LEU A 58 4.47 11.09 9.80
CA LEU A 58 4.63 12.53 9.61
C LEU A 58 3.31 13.20 9.18
N PHE A 59 2.57 12.59 8.25
CA PHE A 59 1.25 13.09 7.85
C PHE A 59 0.25 13.08 9.00
N ALA A 60 0.22 11.99 9.78
CA ALA A 60 -0.66 11.88 10.94
C ALA A 60 -0.31 12.90 12.04
N ASP A 61 0.99 13.18 12.25
CA ASP A 61 1.46 14.22 13.17
C ASP A 61 1.04 15.62 12.69
N ALA A 62 1.10 15.88 11.39
CA ALA A 62 0.60 17.10 10.75
C ALA A 62 -0.95 17.21 10.69
N GLY A 63 -1.69 16.28 11.31
CA GLY A 63 -3.15 16.30 11.35
C GLY A 63 -3.85 15.84 10.06
N THR A 64 -3.12 15.22 9.13
CA THR A 64 -3.67 14.68 7.87
C THR A 64 -4.06 13.21 8.03
N ILE A 65 -5.21 12.82 7.49
CA ILE A 65 -5.59 11.41 7.39
C ILE A 65 -4.79 10.76 6.26
N CYS A 66 -3.76 10.01 6.62
CA CYS A 66 -2.94 9.29 5.66
C CYS A 66 -3.57 7.94 5.29
N ILE A 67 -3.76 7.69 3.99
CA ILE A 67 -4.33 6.45 3.45
C ILE A 67 -3.23 5.74 2.66
N ALA A 68 -2.65 4.68 3.22
CA ALA A 68 -1.62 3.89 2.55
C ALA A 68 -2.24 2.72 1.76
N SER A 69 -2.09 2.73 0.44
CA SER A 69 -2.57 1.68 -0.48
C SER A 69 -1.39 0.88 -1.01
N LEU A 70 -0.97 -0.13 -0.23
CA LEU A 70 0.22 -0.93 -0.50
C LEU A 70 -0.06 -2.44 -0.47
N ILE A 71 0.79 -3.19 -1.17
CA ILE A 71 0.92 -4.64 -0.93
C ILE A 71 1.89 -4.82 0.25
N SER A 72 1.37 -5.26 1.39
CA SER A 72 2.11 -5.45 2.65
C SER A 72 1.98 -6.90 3.15
N PRO A 73 2.66 -7.86 2.50
CA PRO A 73 2.40 -9.29 2.71
C PRO A 73 2.84 -9.77 4.10
N TYR A 74 3.93 -9.21 4.62
CA TYR A 74 4.51 -9.64 5.89
C TYR A 74 3.82 -8.96 7.07
N ARG A 75 3.24 -9.77 7.97
CA ARG A 75 2.59 -9.29 9.20
C ARG A 75 3.53 -8.45 10.06
N ARG A 76 4.79 -8.88 10.20
CA ARG A 76 5.83 -8.17 10.97
C ARG A 76 5.99 -6.71 10.54
N ASP A 77 5.89 -6.44 9.23
CA ASP A 77 6.09 -5.08 8.70
C ASP A 77 4.86 -4.21 9.01
N ARG A 78 3.65 -4.80 8.96
CA ARG A 78 2.41 -4.12 9.35
C ARG A 78 2.38 -3.82 10.84
N ASP A 79 2.84 -4.75 11.66
CA ASP A 79 2.96 -4.59 13.11
C ASP A 79 3.98 -3.49 13.47
N ALA A 80 5.10 -3.43 12.75
CA ALA A 80 6.08 -2.36 12.90
C ALA A 80 5.47 -0.98 12.57
N CYS A 81 4.71 -0.85 11.47
CA CYS A 81 3.98 0.39 11.17
C CYS A 81 2.95 0.76 12.24
N ARG A 82 2.21 -0.22 12.78
CA ARG A 82 1.27 0.01 13.87
C ARG A 82 1.97 0.57 15.10
N ALA A 83 3.12 0.02 15.46
CA ALA A 83 3.90 0.45 16.63
C ALA A 83 4.49 1.87 16.51
N LEU A 84 4.55 2.46 15.30
CA LEU A 84 5.00 3.84 15.10
C LEU A 84 3.98 4.89 15.57
N LEU A 85 2.72 4.50 15.73
CA LEU A 85 1.60 5.40 16.04
C LEU A 85 0.92 4.96 17.35
N PRO A 86 0.36 5.90 18.13
CA PRO A 86 -0.45 5.55 19.30
C PRO A 86 -1.65 4.67 18.91
N ASP A 87 -2.14 3.85 19.84
CA ASP A 87 -3.13 2.77 19.66
C ASP A 87 -4.50 3.18 19.04
N SER A 88 -4.72 4.46 18.73
CA SER A 88 -5.94 4.99 18.12
C SER A 88 -5.74 5.69 16.77
N ARG A 89 -4.53 5.72 16.22
CA ARG A 89 -4.21 6.43 14.95
C ARG A 89 -3.83 5.51 13.80
N PHE A 90 -3.90 4.19 14.00
CA PHE A 90 -3.61 3.20 12.95
C PHE A 90 -4.79 2.25 12.75
N ILE A 91 -5.29 2.18 11.52
CA ILE A 91 -6.39 1.29 11.13
C ILE A 91 -5.88 0.37 10.02
N GLU A 92 -5.88 -0.94 10.29
CA GLU A 92 -5.56 -1.95 9.27
C GLU A 92 -6.84 -2.41 8.56
N VAL A 93 -6.85 -2.33 7.23
CA VAL A 93 -7.94 -2.82 6.38
C VAL A 93 -7.42 -3.95 5.50
N PHE A 94 -7.84 -5.18 5.78
CA PHE A 94 -7.52 -6.33 4.95
C PHE A 94 -8.54 -6.47 3.82
N MET A 95 -8.06 -6.41 2.57
CA MET A 95 -8.88 -6.69 1.40
C MET A 95 -8.71 -8.16 1.00
N ASP A 96 -9.61 -8.98 1.52
CA ASP A 96 -9.67 -10.41 1.23
C ASP A 96 -10.40 -10.64 -0.10
N LEU A 97 -9.63 -10.91 -1.14
CA LEU A 97 -10.15 -11.21 -2.48
C LEU A 97 -9.43 -12.45 -3.01
N PRO A 98 -10.16 -13.40 -3.63
CA PRO A 98 -9.56 -14.55 -4.27
C PRO A 98 -8.48 -14.14 -5.27
N LEU A 99 -7.39 -14.92 -5.32
CA LEU A 99 -6.26 -14.66 -6.21
C LEU A 99 -6.72 -14.69 -7.67
N GLU A 100 -7.55 -15.67 -8.01
CA GLU A 100 -8.06 -15.89 -9.37
C GLU A 100 -8.80 -14.66 -9.89
N LEU A 101 -9.55 -13.98 -9.01
CA LEU A 101 -10.23 -12.74 -9.35
C LEU A 101 -9.23 -11.57 -9.51
N CYS A 102 -8.21 -11.52 -8.67
CA CYS A 102 -7.15 -10.53 -8.77
C CYS A 102 -6.32 -10.68 -10.06
N GLU A 103 -6.11 -11.91 -10.51
CA GLU A 103 -5.43 -12.29 -11.76
C GLU A 103 -6.31 -12.02 -12.99
N ALA A 104 -7.60 -12.38 -12.94
CA ALA A 104 -8.52 -12.16 -14.05
C ALA A 104 -8.67 -10.67 -14.40
N ARG A 105 -8.60 -9.79 -13.39
CA ARG A 105 -8.71 -8.34 -13.61
C ARG A 105 -7.44 -7.75 -14.24
N ASP A 106 -6.26 -8.20 -13.80
CA ASP A 106 -4.90 -7.70 -14.10
C ASP A 106 -4.76 -6.35 -14.87
N PRO A 107 -5.24 -5.20 -14.32
CA PRO A 107 -5.27 -3.93 -15.06
C PRO A 107 -3.93 -3.42 -15.60
N LYS A 108 -2.83 -3.88 -15.02
CA LYS A 108 -1.44 -3.47 -15.30
C LYS A 108 -0.63 -4.58 -15.99
N GLY A 109 -1.23 -5.73 -16.28
CA GLY A 109 -0.54 -6.87 -16.89
C GLY A 109 0.55 -7.51 -16.00
N LEU A 110 0.58 -7.19 -14.71
CA LEU A 110 1.65 -7.60 -13.80
C LEU A 110 1.59 -9.10 -13.51
N TYR A 111 0.40 -9.68 -13.38
CA TYR A 111 0.26 -11.13 -13.16
C TYR A 111 0.66 -11.90 -14.41
N LYS A 112 0.28 -11.41 -15.60
CA LYS A 112 0.73 -11.99 -16.87
C LYS A 112 2.26 -11.97 -17.00
N LEU A 113 2.91 -10.87 -16.60
CA LEU A 113 4.37 -10.76 -16.61
C LEU A 113 5.05 -11.67 -15.57
N ALA A 114 4.44 -11.84 -14.40
CA ALA A 114 4.93 -12.77 -13.38
C ALA A 114 4.82 -14.23 -13.84
N ARG A 115 3.67 -14.64 -14.40
CA ARG A 115 3.43 -16.00 -14.94
C ARG A 115 4.37 -16.35 -16.09
N THR A 116 4.80 -15.35 -16.86
CA THR A 116 5.79 -15.51 -17.94
C THR A 116 7.24 -15.39 -17.47
N GLY A 117 7.49 -15.29 -16.16
CA GLY A 117 8.82 -15.24 -15.57
C GLY A 117 9.57 -13.91 -15.78
N LYS A 118 8.92 -12.91 -16.36
CA LYS A 118 9.51 -11.58 -16.61
C LYS A 118 9.58 -10.71 -15.35
N ILE A 119 8.75 -11.01 -14.35
CA ILE A 119 8.82 -10.42 -13.01
C ILE A 119 8.99 -11.54 -12.01
N LYS A 120 10.07 -11.50 -11.22
CA LYS A 120 10.34 -12.44 -10.12
C LYS A 120 9.90 -11.81 -8.79
N GLY A 121 9.38 -12.62 -7.87
CA GLY A 121 9.01 -12.18 -6.52
C GLY A 121 7.73 -11.34 -6.46
N MET A 122 6.76 -11.57 -7.36
CA MET A 122 5.44 -10.95 -7.27
C MET A 122 4.57 -11.78 -6.33
N ASP A 123 4.62 -11.46 -5.04
CA ASP A 123 3.90 -12.17 -3.98
C ASP A 123 2.40 -11.83 -4.04
N CYS A 124 1.76 -12.47 -5.00
CA CYS A 124 0.35 -12.84 -4.98
C CYS A 124 0.26 -14.34 -5.32
N LEU A 125 1.26 -15.11 -4.90
CA LEU A 125 1.23 -16.57 -4.67
C LEU A 125 1.54 -16.80 -3.20
#